data_AF-A0A7V6I4Q5-F1
#
_entry.id   AF-A0A7V6I4Q5-F1
#
_cell.length_a   1.000
_cell.length_b   1.000
_cell.length_c   1.000
_cell.angle_alpha   90.00
_cell.angle_beta   90.00
_cell.angle_gamma   90.00
#
_symmetry.space_group_name_H-M   'P 1'
#
loop_
_entity.id
_entity.type
_entity.pdbx_description
1 polymer ?
#
loop_
_entity_poly.entity_id
_entity_poly.type
_entity_poly.pdbx_seq_one_letter_code
_entity_poly.pdbx_strand_id
1 'polypeptide(L)'
;MKTPKRDNISFQEAEKLIEKYYEGETTVAEEKLLRKYLSGKNVPVQFEAEKAILGYFASEKEKKSVRLVPNALKWVASVAAAVVVIFLGILFNNQSSTTGYAYVDGKKITDKNEIHALARIAVGNLVSGIDEVEKGLENIWFGQTIESQLDVFAGVEF
;
A
#
# COMPACT_ATOMS: atom_id res chain seq x y z
N MET A 1 40.89 -19.35 5.37
CA MET A 1 39.45 -19.58 5.68
C MET A 1 38.84 -18.23 6.03
N LYS A 2 38.12 -17.59 5.11
CA LYS A 2 37.52 -16.26 5.35
C LYS A 2 36.19 -16.48 6.07
N THR A 3 36.08 -16.07 7.33
CA THR A 3 34.79 -16.07 8.03
C THR A 3 33.91 -14.95 7.45
N PRO A 4 32.64 -15.22 7.11
CA PRO A 4 31.74 -14.16 6.66
C PRO A 4 31.48 -13.23 7.84
N LYS A 5 31.82 -11.95 7.65
CA LYS A 5 31.54 -10.86 8.59
C LYS A 5 30.03 -10.82 8.82
N ARG A 6 29.60 -10.97 10.07
CA ARG A 6 28.18 -10.89 10.42
C ARG A 6 27.82 -9.41 10.45
N ASP A 7 27.23 -8.91 9.38
CA ASP A 7 26.65 -7.57 9.31
C ASP A 7 25.28 -7.55 10.03
N ASN A 8 25.25 -7.98 11.29
CA ASN A 8 24.06 -7.91 12.13
C ASN A 8 24.34 -7.05 13.36
N ILE A 9 23.46 -6.08 13.59
CA ILE A 9 23.45 -5.26 14.80
C ILE A 9 23.15 -6.12 16.03
N SER A 10 23.57 -5.65 17.21
CA SER A 10 23.32 -6.34 18.48
C SER A 10 21.86 -6.20 18.92
N PHE A 11 21.45 -6.97 19.93
CA PHE A 11 20.11 -6.89 20.49
C PHE A 11 19.76 -5.49 21.02
N GLN A 12 20.64 -4.90 21.84
CA GLN A 12 20.46 -3.57 22.43
C GLN A 12 20.45 -2.47 21.37
N GLU A 13 21.21 -2.66 20.30
CA GLU A 13 21.26 -1.70 19.21
C GLU A 13 20.02 -1.77 18.32
N ALA A 14 19.46 -2.98 18.13
CA ALA A 14 18.14 -3.13 17.51
C ALA A 14 17.03 -2.49 18.36
N GLU A 15 17.06 -2.68 19.68
CA GLU A 15 16.11 -2.06 20.63
C GLU A 15 16.12 -0.54 20.51
N LYS A 16 17.31 0.07 20.57
CA LYS A 16 17.47 1.53 20.42
C LYS A 16 17.03 2.04 19.05
N LEU A 17 17.29 1.28 17.98
CA LEU A 17 16.86 1.65 16.64
C LEU A 17 15.34 1.52 16.45
N ILE A 18 14.70 0.58 17.13
CA ILE A 18 13.24 0.42 17.13
C ILE A 18 12.58 1.62 17.82
N GLU A 19 13.09 2.01 18.99
CA GLU A 19 12.58 3.18 19.71
C GLU A 19 12.71 4.46 18.86
N LYS A 20 13.90 4.69 18.29
CA LYS A 20 14.16 5.80 17.38
C LYS A 20 13.26 5.76 16.12
N TYR A 21 12.93 4.57 15.63
CA TYR A 21 12.03 4.39 14.49
C TYR A 21 10.60 4.80 14.85
N TYR A 22 10.13 4.44 16.04
CA TYR A 22 8.81 4.86 16.54
C TYR A 22 8.72 6.38 16.75
N GLU A 23 9.84 7.01 17.11
CA GLU A 23 9.94 8.48 17.18
C GLU A 23 10.08 9.15 15.79
N GLY A 24 10.29 8.37 14.73
CA GLY A 24 10.45 8.88 13.36
C GLY A 24 11.80 9.53 13.07
N GLU A 25 12.82 9.28 13.91
CA GLU A 25 14.14 9.92 13.79
C GLU A 25 15.19 9.07 13.05
N THR A 26 14.84 7.84 12.67
CA THR A 26 15.77 6.94 11.96
C THR A 26 16.12 7.41 10.55
N THR A 27 17.36 7.18 10.15
CA THR A 27 17.83 7.37 8.79
C THR A 27 17.58 6.12 7.93
N VAL A 28 17.56 6.29 6.60
CA VAL A 28 17.40 5.19 5.64
C VAL A 28 18.43 4.08 5.84
N ALA A 29 19.67 4.42 6.21
CA ALA A 29 20.73 3.45 6.46
C ALA A 29 20.46 2.61 7.72
N GLU A 30 19.99 3.25 8.80
CA GLU A 30 19.61 2.60 10.05
C GLU A 30 18.41 1.68 9.86
N GLU A 31 17.38 2.13 9.16
CA GLU A 31 16.22 1.29 8.83
C GLU A 31 16.62 0.06 8.01
N LYS A 32 17.55 0.19 7.08
CA LYS A 32 18.03 -0.95 6.28
C LYS A 32 18.72 -2.00 7.15
N LEU A 33 19.49 -1.56 8.16
CA LEU A 33 20.12 -2.45 9.14
C LEU A 33 19.07 -3.13 10.03
N LEU A 34 18.10 -2.35 10.53
CA LEU A 34 17.01 -2.85 11.36
C LEU A 34 16.16 -3.89 10.62
N ARG A 35 15.81 -3.62 9.35
CA ARG A 35 15.10 -4.57 8.47
C ARG A 35 15.89 -5.86 8.27
N LYS A 36 17.18 -5.78 8.02
CA LYS A 36 18.04 -6.96 7.85
C LYS A 36 18.06 -7.81 9.12
N TYR A 37 18.13 -7.18 10.30
CA TYR A 37 18.07 -7.86 11.58
C TYR A 37 16.72 -8.57 11.80
N LEU A 38 15.61 -7.88 11.60
CA LEU A 38 14.25 -8.41 11.78
C LEU A 38 13.84 -9.45 10.73
N SER A 39 14.46 -9.45 9.55
CA SER A 39 14.26 -10.49 8.52
C SER A 39 14.87 -11.85 8.90
N GLY A 40 15.64 -11.92 9.99
CA GLY A 40 16.26 -13.14 10.48
C GLY A 40 15.25 -14.23 10.88
N LYS A 41 15.68 -15.49 10.76
CA LYS A 41 14.90 -16.64 11.25
C LYS A 41 14.84 -16.72 12.79
N ASN A 42 15.78 -16.09 13.50
CA ASN A 42 15.92 -16.15 14.95
C ASN A 42 15.82 -14.75 15.57
N VAL A 43 14.66 -14.12 15.42
CA VAL A 43 14.37 -12.81 16.04
C VAL A 43 13.78 -13.07 17.43
N PRO A 44 14.24 -12.37 18.48
CA PRO A 44 13.67 -12.50 19.82
C PRO A 44 12.16 -12.29 19.83
N VAL A 45 11.45 -13.00 20.71
CA VAL A 45 9.97 -12.95 20.83
C VAL A 45 9.46 -11.51 21.01
N GLN A 46 10.19 -10.68 21.75
CA GLN A 46 9.84 -9.27 21.97
C GLN A 46 9.84 -8.41 20.70
N PHE A 47 10.46 -8.87 19.62
CA PHE A 47 10.52 -8.17 18.34
C PHE A 47 9.61 -8.79 17.26
N GLU A 48 8.67 -9.66 17.64
CA GLU A 48 7.73 -10.26 16.68
C GLU A 48 6.79 -9.22 16.06
N ALA A 49 6.34 -8.23 16.83
CA ALA A 49 5.47 -7.16 16.33
C ALA A 49 6.22 -6.29 15.31
N GLU A 50 7.44 -5.86 15.63
CA GLU A 50 8.33 -5.09 14.78
C GLU A 50 8.68 -5.88 13.52
N LYS A 51 8.91 -7.19 13.65
CA LYS A 51 9.14 -8.07 12.50
C LYS A 51 7.92 -8.13 11.58
N ALA A 52 6.71 -8.19 12.11
CA ALA A 52 5.49 -8.18 11.29
C ALA A 52 5.34 -6.87 10.51
N ILE A 53 5.62 -5.73 11.15
CA ILE A 53 5.46 -4.40 10.55
C ILE A 53 6.60 -4.07 9.57
N LEU A 54 7.85 -4.37 9.93
CA LEU A 54 9.05 -3.94 9.20
C LEU A 54 9.65 -5.02 8.29
N GLY A 55 9.42 -6.30 8.61
CA GLY A 55 9.99 -7.45 7.91
C GLY A 55 9.30 -7.82 6.60
N TYR A 56 8.08 -7.30 6.36
CA TYR A 56 7.26 -7.61 5.18
C TYR A 56 7.98 -7.34 3.84
N PHE A 57 8.76 -6.26 3.77
CA PHE A 57 9.41 -5.78 2.54
C PHE A 57 10.62 -6.60 2.09
N ALA A 58 11.09 -7.58 2.89
CA ALA A 58 12.21 -8.44 2.48
C ALA A 58 11.80 -9.49 1.42
N SER A 59 10.49 -9.67 1.20
CA SER A 59 9.95 -10.71 0.31
C SER A 59 9.82 -10.29 -1.15
N GLU A 60 10.04 -9.01 -1.49
CA GLU A 60 10.15 -8.54 -2.88
C GLU A 60 11.50 -8.96 -3.49
N LYS A 61 11.69 -10.27 -3.64
CA LYS A 61 12.80 -10.80 -4.44
C LYS A 61 12.59 -10.38 -5.89
N GLU A 62 13.66 -9.78 -6.43
CA GLU A 62 13.91 -9.47 -7.83
C GLU A 62 12.87 -10.02 -8.81
N LYS A 63 12.13 -9.12 -9.46
CA LYS A 63 11.32 -9.42 -10.64
C LYS A 63 12.22 -10.14 -11.64
N LYS A 64 12.11 -11.47 -11.74
CA LYS A 64 12.75 -12.25 -12.80
C LYS A 64 12.28 -11.67 -14.13
N SER A 65 13.16 -10.96 -14.84
CA SER A 65 12.89 -10.48 -16.18
C SER A 65 12.66 -11.70 -17.08
N VAL A 66 11.40 -11.96 -17.42
CA VAL A 66 11.06 -13.01 -18.39
C VAL A 66 11.52 -12.50 -19.76
N ARG A 67 12.62 -13.07 -20.28
CA ARG A 67 13.04 -12.87 -21.67
C ARG A 67 12.05 -13.60 -22.57
N LEU A 68 11.17 -12.85 -23.22
CA LEU A 68 10.32 -13.34 -24.29
C LEU A 68 11.15 -13.41 -25.57
N VAL A 69 11.29 -14.61 -26.15
CA VAL A 69 11.94 -14.82 -27.45
C VAL A 69 10.86 -14.78 -28.54
N PRO A 70 10.97 -13.95 -29.59
CA PRO A 70 9.93 -13.89 -30.62
C PRO A 70 10.27 -14.84 -31.77
N ASN A 71 9.41 -15.83 -32.04
CA ASN A 71 9.44 -16.57 -33.30
C ASN A 71 8.03 -17.06 -33.67
N ALA A 72 7.18 -16.15 -34.16
CA ALA A 72 5.91 -16.52 -34.81
C ALA A 72 5.32 -15.37 -35.65
N LEU A 73 6.11 -14.78 -36.55
CA LEU A 73 5.67 -13.72 -37.47
C LEU A 73 4.82 -14.24 -38.65
N LYS A 74 4.21 -15.42 -38.55
CA LYS A 74 3.53 -16.09 -39.68
C LYS A 74 1.99 -16.05 -39.64
N TRP A 75 1.37 -15.52 -38.59
CA TRP A 75 -0.10 -15.42 -38.47
C TRP A 75 -0.58 -14.08 -37.89
N VAL A 76 0.04 -12.98 -38.32
CA VAL A 76 -0.11 -11.66 -37.69
C VAL A 76 -1.56 -11.13 -37.73
N ALA A 77 -2.38 -11.49 -38.72
CA ALA A 77 -3.76 -11.01 -38.82
C ALA A 77 -4.74 -11.66 -37.82
N SER A 78 -4.61 -12.96 -37.55
CA SER A 78 -5.48 -13.68 -36.60
C SER A 78 -5.03 -13.46 -35.15
N VAL A 79 -3.72 -13.36 -34.91
CA VAL A 79 -3.17 -13.10 -33.58
C VAL A 79 -3.45 -11.67 -33.13
N ALA A 80 -3.38 -10.66 -34.02
CA ALA A 80 -3.65 -9.27 -33.63
C ALA A 80 -5.07 -9.08 -33.09
N ALA A 81 -6.09 -9.64 -33.76
CA ALA A 81 -7.48 -9.56 -33.29
C ALA A 81 -7.69 -10.29 -31.95
N ALA A 82 -7.10 -11.48 -31.78
CA ALA A 82 -7.15 -12.19 -30.51
C ALA A 82 -6.44 -11.42 -29.38
N VAL A 83 -5.29 -10.79 -29.65
CA VAL A 83 -4.57 -9.96 -28.68
C VAL A 83 -5.39 -8.72 -28.31
N VAL A 84 -6.07 -8.06 -29.24
CA VAL A 84 -6.94 -6.91 -28.94
C VAL A 84 -8.13 -7.34 -28.08
N VAL A 85 -8.78 -8.47 -28.37
CA VAL A 85 -9.91 -8.97 -27.57
C VAL A 85 -9.45 -9.41 -26.18
N ILE A 86 -8.31 -10.08 -26.07
CA ILE A 86 -7.72 -10.46 -24.77
C ILE A 86 -7.31 -9.20 -23.98
N PHE A 87 -6.70 -8.21 -24.64
CA PHE A 87 -6.28 -6.96 -24.02
C PHE A 87 -7.49 -6.14 -23.55
N LEU A 88 -8.52 -5.97 -24.38
CA LEU A 88 -9.79 -5.35 -23.96
C LEU A 88 -10.45 -6.15 -22.82
N GLY A 89 -10.46 -7.47 -22.90
CA GLY A 89 -10.97 -8.34 -21.84
C GLY A 89 -10.23 -8.11 -20.51
N ILE A 90 -8.91 -7.97 -20.54
CA ILE A 90 -8.11 -7.65 -19.34
C ILE A 90 -8.42 -6.23 -18.85
N LEU A 91 -8.50 -5.23 -19.74
CA LEU A 91 -8.79 -3.84 -19.35
C LEU A 91 -10.19 -3.70 -18.72
N PHE A 92 -11.22 -4.30 -19.32
CA PHE A 92 -12.59 -4.19 -18.84
C PHE A 92 -12.87 -5.03 -17.59
N ASN A 93 -12.20 -6.17 -17.42
CA ASN A 93 -12.37 -7.06 -16.28
C ASN A 93 -11.51 -6.63 -15.07
N ASN A 94 -10.54 -5.74 -15.28
CA ASN A 94 -9.70 -5.18 -14.22
C ASN A 94 -10.22 -3.84 -13.69
N GLN A 95 -11.50 -3.54 -13.90
CA GLN A 95 -12.22 -2.50 -13.16
C GLN A 95 -12.31 -2.93 -11.70
N SER A 96 -11.19 -2.71 -11.00
CA SER A 96 -11.10 -2.87 -9.57
C SER A 96 -12.00 -1.81 -8.97
N SER A 97 -13.20 -2.21 -8.57
CA SER A 97 -14.03 -1.37 -7.71
C SER A 97 -13.16 -0.95 -6.53
N THR A 98 -12.89 0.34 -6.39
CA THR A 98 -12.21 0.91 -5.24
C THR A 98 -13.07 0.60 -4.01
N THR A 99 -12.78 -0.53 -3.36
CA THR A 99 -13.48 -0.99 -2.18
C THR A 99 -12.97 -0.17 -1.01
N GLY A 100 -13.72 0.87 -0.63
CA GLY A 100 -13.50 1.54 0.65
C GLY A 100 -13.60 0.52 1.79
N TYR A 101 -12.66 0.57 2.73
CA TYR A 101 -12.64 -0.30 3.90
C TYR A 101 -12.34 0.52 5.14
N ALA A 102 -12.85 0.06 6.28
CA ALA A 102 -12.51 0.61 7.59
C ALA A 102 -12.26 -0.52 8.58
N TYR A 103 -11.54 -0.21 9.66
CA TYR A 103 -11.35 -1.13 10.78
C TYR A 103 -12.10 -0.58 12.00
N VAL A 104 -13.04 -1.39 12.51
CA VAL A 104 -13.82 -1.07 13.71
C VAL A 104 -13.61 -2.23 14.67
N ASP A 105 -13.08 -1.95 15.86
CA ASP A 105 -12.72 -2.97 16.86
C ASP A 105 -11.84 -4.11 16.32
N GLY A 106 -10.89 -3.77 15.44
CA GLY A 106 -9.98 -4.72 14.80
C GLY A 106 -10.63 -5.60 13.71
N LYS A 107 -11.92 -5.43 13.41
CA LYS A 107 -12.60 -6.11 12.31
C LYS A 107 -12.64 -5.23 11.08
N LYS A 108 -12.25 -5.79 9.94
CA LYS A 108 -12.36 -5.11 8.64
C LYS A 108 -13.83 -5.10 8.21
N ILE A 109 -14.37 -3.90 8.00
CA ILE A 109 -15.66 -3.68 7.36
C ILE A 109 -15.44 -3.15 5.94
N THR A 110 -16.28 -3.58 5.00
CA THR A 110 -16.23 -3.17 3.59
C THR A 110 -17.58 -2.69 3.07
N ASP A 111 -18.61 -2.71 3.91
CA ASP A 111 -19.91 -2.18 3.55
C ASP A 111 -19.84 -0.65 3.52
N LYS A 112 -20.09 -0.10 2.33
CA LYS A 112 -20.00 1.32 2.03
C LYS A 112 -20.96 2.13 2.92
N ASN A 113 -22.18 1.64 3.15
CA ASN A 113 -23.20 2.32 3.95
C ASN A 113 -22.89 2.27 5.44
N GLU A 114 -22.36 1.14 5.90
CA GLU A 114 -21.94 0.96 7.30
C GLU A 114 -20.78 1.90 7.65
N ILE A 115 -19.74 1.94 6.81
CA ILE A 115 -18.60 2.85 6.99
C ILE A 115 -19.07 4.31 7.06
N HIS A 116 -19.99 4.69 6.17
CA HIS A 116 -20.53 6.05 6.13
C HIS A 116 -21.35 6.41 7.37
N ALA A 117 -22.22 5.49 7.83
CA ALA A 117 -23.02 5.71 9.03
C ALA A 117 -22.14 5.89 10.26
N LEU A 118 -21.10 5.05 10.43
CA LEU A 118 -20.17 5.15 11.54
C LEU A 118 -19.37 6.45 11.51
N ALA A 119 -18.90 6.88 10.33
CA ALA A 119 -18.20 8.14 10.17
C ALA A 119 -19.07 9.34 10.59
N ARG A 120 -20.34 9.38 10.15
CA ARG A 120 -21.28 10.44 10.56
C ARG A 120 -21.57 10.43 12.06
N ILE A 121 -21.76 9.26 12.66
CA ILE A 121 -21.98 9.13 14.11
C ILE A 121 -20.75 9.64 14.89
N ALA A 122 -19.55 9.24 14.47
CA ALA A 122 -18.31 9.67 15.12
C ALA A 122 -18.14 11.20 15.06
N VAL A 123 -18.42 11.82 13.91
CA VAL A 123 -18.34 13.27 13.74
C VAL A 123 -19.45 14.01 14.50
N GLY A 124 -20.69 13.53 14.42
CA GLY A 124 -21.83 14.16 15.11
C GLY A 124 -21.69 14.18 16.63
N ASN A 125 -20.99 13.19 17.20
CA ASN A 125 -20.69 13.14 18.63
C ASN A 125 -19.61 14.17 19.08
N LEU A 126 -18.83 14.74 18.16
CA LEU A 126 -17.66 15.56 18.49
C LEU A 126 -17.94 17.05 18.72
N VAL A 127 -19.13 17.56 18.39
CA VAL A 127 -19.74 18.84 18.84
C VAL A 127 -20.93 19.13 17.92
N SER A 128 -22.07 19.52 18.49
CA SER A 128 -23.23 20.02 17.75
C SER A 128 -22.92 21.40 17.14
N GLY A 129 -22.44 21.42 15.89
CA GLY A 129 -22.19 22.68 15.17
C GLY A 129 -21.18 22.62 14.02
N ILE A 130 -20.70 21.43 13.61
CA ILE A 130 -19.66 21.28 12.58
C ILE A 130 -20.26 20.95 11.20
N ASP A 131 -21.29 21.68 10.78
CA ASP A 131 -21.99 21.51 9.49
C ASP A 131 -21.02 21.48 8.29
N GLU A 132 -19.89 22.16 8.40
CA GLU A 132 -18.86 22.23 7.37
C GLU A 132 -18.11 20.90 7.19
N VAL A 133 -17.85 20.17 8.28
CA VAL A 133 -17.20 18.86 8.23
C VAL A 133 -18.16 17.81 7.66
N GLU A 134 -19.43 17.87 8.04
CA GLU A 134 -20.46 16.97 7.48
C GLU A 134 -20.65 17.21 5.97
N LYS A 135 -20.74 18.47 5.53
CA LYS A 135 -20.76 18.83 4.10
C LYS A 135 -19.50 18.40 3.36
N GLY A 136 -18.34 18.52 4.00
CA GLY A 136 -17.07 18.05 3.44
C GLY A 136 -17.05 16.54 3.20
N LEU A 137 -17.56 15.76 4.15
CA LEU A 137 -17.66 14.30 4.02
C LEU A 137 -18.61 13.88 2.89
N GLU A 138 -19.77 14.51 2.77
CA GLU A 138 -20.72 14.27 1.68
C GLU A 138 -20.08 14.57 0.31
N ASN A 139 -19.38 15.71 0.17
CA ASN A 139 -18.72 16.10 -1.07
C ASN A 139 -17.57 15.16 -1.48
N ILE A 140 -16.80 14.65 -0.51
CA ILE A 140 -15.77 13.64 -0.76
C ILE A 140 -16.42 12.32 -1.20
N TRP A 141 -17.55 11.95 -0.59
CA TRP A 141 -18.22 10.69 -0.85
C TRP A 141 -18.90 10.60 -2.22
N PHE A 142 -19.51 11.70 -2.65
CA PHE A 142 -20.06 11.84 -3.99
C PHE A 142 -18.99 12.09 -5.06
N GLY A 143 -17.72 12.21 -4.67
CA GLY A 143 -16.59 12.43 -5.59
C GLY A 143 -16.47 13.85 -6.11
N GLN A 144 -17.36 14.76 -5.72
CA GLN A 144 -17.42 16.13 -6.25
C GLN A 144 -16.12 16.91 -6.01
N THR A 145 -15.49 16.72 -4.83
CA THR A 145 -14.19 17.34 -4.52
C THR A 145 -13.09 16.81 -5.43
N ILE A 146 -13.07 15.50 -5.70
CA ILE A 146 -12.04 14.86 -6.53
C ILE A 146 -12.19 15.30 -7.98
N GLU A 147 -13.41 15.28 -8.52
CA GLU A 147 -13.71 15.76 -9.87
C GLU A 147 -13.28 17.22 -10.05
N SER A 148 -13.60 18.09 -9.08
CA SER A 148 -13.20 19.51 -9.15
C SER A 148 -11.69 19.71 -9.14
N GLN A 149 -10.93 18.87 -8.41
CA GLN A 149 -9.47 18.96 -8.39
C GLN A 149 -8.86 18.42 -9.68
N LEU A 150 -9.41 17.33 -10.22
CA LEU A 150 -8.94 16.74 -11.48
C LEU A 150 -9.17 17.67 -12.67
N ASP A 151 -10.29 18.40 -12.70
CA ASP A 151 -10.60 19.39 -13.75
C ASP A 151 -9.58 20.54 -13.78
N VAL A 152 -9.13 21.00 -12.60
CA VAL A 152 -8.06 22.02 -12.49
C VAL A 152 -6.76 21.55 -13.14
N PHE A 153 -6.44 20.25 -13.05
CA PHE A 153 -5.25 19.68 -13.69
C PHE A 153 -5.46 19.36 -15.16
N ALA A 154 -6.69 19.01 -15.58
CA ALA A 154 -7.01 18.74 -16.98
C ALA A 154 -6.89 20.00 -17.87
N GLY A 155 -7.06 21.20 -17.28
CA GLY A 155 -6.86 22.48 -17.97
C GLY A 155 -5.41 22.95 -18.09
N VAL A 156 -4.43 22.21 -17.53
CA VAL A 156 -3.00 22.56 -17.62
C VAL A 156 -2.36 21.80 -18.78
N GLU A 157 -2.18 22.46 -19.92
CA GLU A 157 -1.37 21.94 -21.02
C GLU A 157 0.13 21.95 -20.63
N PHE A 158 0.82 20.83 -20.82
CA PHE A 158 2.26 20.67 -20.61
C PHE A 158 3.04 20.80 -21.92
#